data_AF-A8F0A8-F1
#
_entry.id   AF-A8F0A8-F1
#
_cell.length_a   1.000
_cell.length_b   1.000
_cell.length_c   1.000
_cell.angle_alpha   90.00
_cell.angle_beta   90.00
_cell.angle_gamma   90.00
#
_symmetry.space_group_name_H-M   'P 1'
#
loop_
_entity.id
_entity.type
_entity.pdbx_description
1 polymer ?
#
loop_
_entity_poly.entity_id
_entity_poly.type
_entity_poly.pdbx_seq_one_letter_code
_entity_poly.pdbx_strand_id
1 'polypeptide(L)'
;MIFIEGGSQVGKTTLAKNLNLYLSLVVFLSLIFQPLQDGLSQSMLIEPKTSSNQGLNPNLKYFQELLNCPFAFQVTPNMKYKEIDCFSYNYPLIGPAKTFYSN
;
A
#
# COMPACT_ATOMS: atom_id res chain seq x y z
N MET A 1 1.03 8.47 -11.36
CA MET A 1 2.41 8.58 -10.82
C MET A 1 2.47 7.62 -9.65
N ILE A 2 3.32 6.60 -9.74
CA ILE A 2 3.50 5.58 -8.69
C ILE A 2 4.76 5.93 -7.92
N PHE A 3 4.68 6.01 -6.60
CA PHE A 3 5.83 6.23 -5.74
C PHE A 3 6.26 4.88 -5.14
N ILE A 4 7.55 4.54 -5.25
CA ILE A 4 8.11 3.31 -4.67
C ILE A 4 9.07 3.74 -3.57
N GLU A 5 8.69 3.46 -2.33
CA GLU A 5 9.43 3.85 -1.12
C GLU A 5 9.86 2.61 -0.31
N GLY A 6 10.91 2.76 0.51
CA GLY A 6 11.44 1.67 1.33
C GLY A 6 12.92 1.84 1.69
N GLY A 7 13.44 0.96 2.54
CA GLY A 7 14.83 0.96 3.02
C GLY A 7 15.88 0.73 1.92
N SER A 8 17.16 0.96 2.21
CA SER A 8 18.24 0.72 1.24
C SER A 8 18.30 -0.76 0.82
N GLN A 9 18.63 -1.03 -0.45
CA GLN A 9 18.83 -2.38 -1.01
C GLN A 9 17.61 -3.34 -1.05
N VAL A 10 16.38 -2.86 -0.80
CA VAL A 10 15.14 -3.69 -0.84
C VAL A 10 14.57 -3.94 -2.26
N GLY A 11 15.35 -3.76 -3.33
CA GLY A 11 14.92 -4.09 -4.70
C GLY A 11 13.99 -3.08 -5.41
N LYS A 12 13.85 -1.85 -4.88
CA LYS A 12 12.96 -0.79 -5.44
C LYS A 12 13.14 -0.55 -6.95
N THR A 13 14.38 -0.52 -7.44
CA THR A 13 14.68 -0.24 -8.85
C THR A 13 14.26 -1.36 -9.80
N THR A 14 14.40 -2.62 -9.38
CA THR A 14 13.98 -3.79 -10.17
C THR A 14 12.47 -3.79 -10.32
N LEU A 15 11.76 -3.47 -9.24
CA LEU A 15 10.31 -3.40 -9.23
C LEU A 15 9.77 -2.24 -10.08
N ALA A 16 10.39 -1.05 -9.98
CA ALA A 16 10.05 0.09 -10.82
C ALA A 16 10.13 -0.23 -12.32
N LYS A 17 11.14 -1.00 -12.73
CA LYS A 17 11.31 -1.45 -14.11
C LYS A 17 10.21 -2.43 -14.55
N ASN A 18 9.82 -3.36 -13.69
CA ASN A 18 8.75 -4.31 -13.98
C ASN A 18 7.36 -3.64 -14.04
N LEU A 19 7.10 -2.61 -13.21
CA LEU A 19 5.84 -1.85 -13.25
C LEU A 19 5.69 -0.97 -14.50
N ASN A 20 6.78 -0.41 -15.03
CA ASN A 20 6.75 0.48 -16.20
C ASN A 20 6.18 -0.23 -17.45
N LEU A 21 6.33 -1.55 -17.54
CA LEU A 21 5.78 -2.36 -18.64
C LEU A 21 4.24 -2.51 -18.60
N TYR A 22 3.56 -2.13 -17.51
CA TYR A 22 2.16 -2.50 -17.28
C TYR A 22 1.14 -1.36 -17.10
N LEU A 23 1.54 -0.08 -17.06
CA LEU A 23 0.62 0.99 -16.60
C LEU A 23 0.50 2.20 -17.54
N SER A 24 -0.68 2.35 -18.15
CA SER A 24 -1.18 3.59 -18.78
C SER A 24 -2.25 4.31 -17.96
N LEU A 25 -2.56 3.89 -16.73
CA LEU A 25 -3.53 4.57 -15.86
C LEU A 25 -2.88 5.09 -14.57
N VAL A 26 -2.99 6.40 -14.34
CA VAL A 26 -2.49 7.10 -13.17
C VAL A 26 -3.38 6.80 -11.96
N VAL A 27 -3.07 5.75 -11.21
CA VAL A 27 -3.50 5.61 -9.81
C VAL A 27 -2.30 5.96 -8.93
N PHE A 28 -2.48 6.86 -7.97
CA PHE A 28 -1.44 7.15 -6.97
C PHE A 28 -1.39 5.97 -6.00
N LEU A 29 -0.49 5.02 -6.28
CA LEU A 29 -0.16 3.92 -5.40
C LEU A 29 1.24 4.19 -4.84
N SER A 30 1.37 4.13 -3.53
CA SER A 30 2.65 4.10 -2.82
C SER A 30 2.94 2.65 -2.44
N LEU A 31 4.05 2.11 -2.93
CA LEU A 31 4.52 0.81 -2.46
C LEU A 31 5.57 1.03 -1.36
N ILE A 32 5.33 0.51 -0.17
CA ILE A 32 6.21 0.67 1.00
C ILE A 32 6.77 -0.69 1.39
N PHE A 33 8.08 -0.75 1.64
CA PHE A 33 8.72 -1.90 2.29
C PHE A 33 8.95 -1.58 3.77
N GLN A 34 8.24 -2.29 4.65
CA GLN A 34 8.49 -2.21 6.08
C GLN A 34 9.37 -3.38 6.55
N PRO A 35 10.44 -3.10 7.33
CA PRO A 35 11.22 -4.14 7.97
C PRO A 35 10.39 -4.79 9.08
N LEU A 36 10.27 -6.11 9.06
CA LEU A 36 9.74 -6.90 10.15
C LEU A 36 10.84 -7.22 11.17
N GLN A 37 10.44 -7.57 12.39
CA GLN A 37 11.32 -7.96 13.50
C GLN A 37 12.32 -9.07 13.12
N ASP A 38 12.01 -9.86 12.09
CA ASP A 38 12.79 -11.03 11.68
C ASP A 38 13.78 -10.72 10.54
N GLY A 39 13.95 -9.45 10.15
CA GLY A 39 14.81 -9.04 9.02
C GLY A 39 14.18 -9.26 7.64
N LEU A 40 12.96 -9.79 7.58
CA LEU A 40 12.15 -9.87 6.37
C LEU A 40 11.54 -8.50 6.06
N SER A 41 11.45 -8.16 4.77
CA SER A 41 10.74 -6.96 4.31
C SER A 41 9.42 -7.37 3.67
N GLN A 42 8.29 -6.86 4.17
CA GLN A 42 7.00 -7.05 3.51
C GLN A 42 6.61 -5.80 2.73
N SER A 43 6.17 -6.00 1.49
CA SER A 43 5.66 -4.91 0.64
C SER A 43 4.21 -4.61 1.02
N MET A 44 3.85 -3.34 0.97
CA MET A 44 2.50 -2.85 1.20
C MET A 44 2.09 -1.93 0.07
N LEU A 45 0.86 -2.07 -0.40
CA LEU A 45 0.25 -1.21 -1.40
C LEU A 45 -0.65 -0.18 -0.72
N ILE A 46 -0.38 1.11 -0.92
CA ILE A 46 -1.16 2.18 -0.28
C ILE A 46 -1.77 3.10 -1.33
N GLU A 47 -3.10 3.22 -1.32
CA GLU A 47 -3.87 4.20 -2.09
C GLU A 47 -4.36 5.31 -1.15
N PRO A 48 -3.76 6.51 -1.17
CA PRO A 48 -4.26 7.65 -0.42
C PRO A 48 -5.53 8.23 -1.06
N LYS A 49 -6.52 8.53 -0.24
CA LYS A 49 -7.76 9.24 -0.58
C LYS A 49 -7.94 10.49 0.25
N THR A 50 -8.36 11.56 -0.40
CA THR A 50 -8.70 12.83 0.26
C THR A 50 -10.04 12.78 1.00
N SER A 51 -10.94 11.87 0.62
CA SER A 51 -12.27 11.71 1.22
C SER A 51 -12.47 10.33 1.82
N SER A 52 -13.18 10.27 2.95
CA SER A 52 -13.60 9.05 3.63
C SER A 52 -14.91 8.45 3.10
N ASN A 53 -15.62 9.17 2.24
CA ASN A 53 -16.94 8.74 1.73
C ASN A 53 -16.84 7.87 0.48
N GLN A 54 -15.62 7.53 0.04
CA GLN A 54 -15.42 6.62 -1.08
C GLN A 54 -15.23 5.20 -0.55
N GLY A 55 -16.01 4.28 -1.11
CA GLY A 55 -15.83 2.85 -0.88
C GLY A 55 -14.45 2.36 -1.36
N LEU A 56 -14.18 1.08 -1.14
CA LEU A 56 -12.93 0.45 -1.54
C LEU A 56 -12.80 0.49 -3.06
N ASN A 57 -11.69 1.00 -3.59
CA ASN A 57 -11.43 0.97 -5.01
C ASN A 57 -11.24 -0.48 -5.49
N PRO A 58 -12.06 -1.00 -6.42
CA PRO A 58 -11.92 -2.37 -6.92
C PRO A 58 -10.57 -2.62 -7.60
N ASN A 59 -9.95 -1.58 -8.16
CA ASN A 59 -8.63 -1.69 -8.78
C ASN A 59 -7.53 -1.96 -7.75
N LEU A 60 -7.75 -1.63 -6.46
CA LEU A 60 -6.77 -1.88 -5.42
C LEU A 60 -6.52 -3.40 -5.25
N LYS A 61 -7.57 -4.22 -5.37
CA LYS A 61 -7.44 -5.67 -5.37
C LYS A 61 -6.65 -6.17 -6.58
N TYR A 62 -7.00 -5.67 -7.77
CA TYR A 62 -6.29 -6.02 -8.99
C TYR A 62 -4.78 -5.72 -8.88
N PHE A 63 -4.40 -4.55 -8.38
CA PHE A 63 -2.99 -4.19 -8.22
C PHE A 63 -2.29 -4.93 -7.09
N GLN A 64 -3.00 -5.29 -6.01
CA GLN A 64 -2.45 -6.15 -4.96
C GLN A 64 -2.02 -7.50 -5.54
N GLU A 65 -2.89 -8.12 -6.34
CA GLU A 65 -2.64 -9.40 -7.00
C GLU A 65 -1.54 -9.28 -8.04
N LEU A 66 -1.59 -8.25 -8.90
CA LEU A 66 -0.60 -8.01 -9.96
C LEU A 66 0.82 -7.83 -9.40
N LEU A 67 0.94 -7.11 -8.27
CA LEU A 67 2.22 -6.82 -7.63
C LEU A 67 2.65 -7.88 -6.62
N ASN A 68 1.83 -8.93 -6.42
CA ASN A 68 2.00 -9.95 -5.39
C ASN A 68 2.32 -9.33 -4.01
N CYS A 69 1.54 -8.29 -3.66
CA CYS A 69 1.74 -7.54 -2.44
C CYS A 69 0.91 -8.15 -1.30
N PRO A 70 1.51 -8.56 -0.17
CA PRO A 70 0.79 -9.22 0.91
C PRO A 70 -0.29 -8.33 1.51
N PHE A 71 -0.11 -7.00 1.46
CA PHE A 71 -1.05 -6.05 2.05
C PHE A 71 -1.44 -4.93 1.10
N ALA A 72 -2.71 -4.52 1.16
CA ALA A 72 -3.21 -3.39 0.41
C ALA A 72 -4.16 -2.53 1.25
N PHE A 73 -3.97 -1.22 1.22
CA PHE A 73 -4.70 -0.27 2.04
C PHE A 73 -5.14 0.94 1.23
N GLN A 74 -6.42 1.26 1.33
CA GLN A 74 -6.94 2.58 0.98
C GLN A 74 -6.93 3.43 2.24
N VAL A 75 -6.14 4.50 2.26
CA VAL A 75 -5.94 5.32 3.47
C VAL A 75 -6.53 6.71 3.30
N THR A 76 -7.16 7.23 4.34
CA THR A 76 -7.68 8.61 4.33
C THR A 76 -7.38 9.32 5.65
N PRO A 77 -7.03 10.61 5.63
CA PRO A 77 -6.83 11.39 6.85
C PRO A 77 -8.16 11.71 7.56
N ASN A 78 -9.30 11.59 6.87
CA ASN A 78 -10.61 12.02 7.34
C ASN A 78 -11.40 10.93 8.10
N MET A 79 -10.78 9.76 8.36
CA MET A 79 -11.35 8.73 9.22
C MET A 79 -10.90 8.89 10.67
N LYS A 80 -11.81 8.57 11.60
CA LYS A 80 -11.46 8.42 13.02
C LYS A 80 -10.42 7.31 13.18
N TYR A 81 -9.44 7.53 14.06
CA TYR A 81 -8.47 6.51 14.43
C TYR A 81 -9.19 5.21 14.83
N LYS A 82 -8.64 4.09 14.38
CA LYS A 82 -9.05 2.76 14.78
C LYS A 82 -7.79 1.96 15.08
N GLU A 83 -7.78 1.33 16.24
CA GLU A 83 -6.78 0.36 16.64
C GLU A 83 -7.13 -0.96 15.94
N ILE A 84 -6.53 -1.18 14.77
CA ILE A 84 -6.69 -2.38 13.96
C ILE A 84 -5.30 -2.83 13.57
N ASP A 85 -5.00 -4.10 13.81
CA ASP A 85 -3.83 -4.73 13.21
C ASP A 85 -4.07 -4.96 11.72
N CYS A 86 -3.63 -3.98 10.92
CA CYS A 86 -3.73 -4.00 9.47
C CYS A 86 -2.96 -5.16 8.82
N PHE A 87 -1.99 -5.76 9.52
CA PHE A 87 -1.15 -6.85 9.01
C PHE A 87 -1.76 -8.24 9.21
N SER A 88 -2.85 -8.33 9.97
CA SER A 88 -3.63 -9.57 10.11
C SER A 88 -4.49 -9.89 8.88
N TYR A 89 -4.56 -9.00 7.88
CA TYR A 89 -5.46 -9.12 6.74
C TYR A 89 -4.70 -9.11 5.41
N ASN A 90 -5.00 -10.09 4.56
CA ASN A 90 -4.37 -10.26 3.24
C ASN A 90 -5.27 -9.78 2.08
N TYR A 91 -6.30 -8.99 2.37
CA TYR A 91 -7.22 -8.39 1.39
C TYR A 91 -7.28 -6.88 1.56
N PRO A 92 -7.73 -6.12 0.54
CA PRO A 92 -7.66 -4.67 0.62
C PRO A 92 -8.60 -4.10 1.69
N LEU A 93 -8.07 -3.18 2.50
CA LEU A 93 -8.78 -2.54 3.61
C LEU A 93 -8.86 -1.03 3.47
N ILE A 94 -9.93 -0.43 3.99
CA ILE A 94 -9.99 1.03 4.19
C ILE A 94 -9.58 1.34 5.63
N GLY A 95 -8.54 2.16 5.79
CA GLY A 95 -7.98 2.51 7.09
C GLY A 95 -7.76 4.01 7.29
N PRO A 96 -7.68 4.49 8.54
CA PRO A 96 -7.23 5.85 8.82
C PRO A 96 -5.73 5.95 8.50
N ALA A 97 -5.31 7.00 7.82
CA ALA A 97 -3.88 7.26 7.61
C ALA A 97 -3.10 7.33 8.94
N LYS A 98 -3.76 7.79 10.01
CA LYS A 98 -3.18 7.91 11.36
C LYS A 98 -2.80 6.56 12.00
N THR A 99 -3.47 5.46 11.64
CA THR A 99 -3.17 4.12 12.19
C THR A 99 -1.80 3.60 11.70
N PHE A 100 -1.30 4.09 10.55
CA PHE A 100 -0.02 3.64 9.99
C PHE A 100 1.20 4.33 10.61
N TYR A 101 1.01 5.44 11.32
CA TYR A 101 2.10 6.21 11.96
C TYR A 101 2.23 5.95 13.47
N SER A 102 1.36 5.10 14.04
CA SER A 102 1.35 4.80 15.48
C SER A 102 2.03 3.49 15.86
N ASN A 103 2.59 2.76 14.89
CA ASN A 103 3.38 1.55 15.12
C ASN A 103 4.87 1.85 15.21
#